data_AF-A0A9C9JM23-F1
#
_entry.id   AF-A0A9C9JM23-F1
#
_cell.length_a   1.000
_cell.length_b   1.000
_cell.length_c   1.000
_cell.angle_alpha   90.00
_cell.angle_beta   90.00
_cell.angle_gamma   90.00
#
_symmetry.space_group_name_H-M   'P 1'
#
loop_
_entity.id
_entity.type
_entity.pdbx_description
1 polymer ?
#
loop_
_entity_poly.entity_id
_entity_poly.type
_entity_poly.pdbx_seq_one_letter_code
_entity_poly.pdbx_strand_id
1 'polypeptide(L)'
;PQADALVVATGSLQPVITAAALQHAEREAPLLVLDIGIPRQVSEDAGELGWVEYRNLDDLIELKPQNGELELAERMEREIEAEVGRFKRFCIERNIVSLLEDTQRRRETFIHELIPAIVESEFSELDERSQKQIEGRMIQLIREYSSNSFDSIHDALDNYWSSM
;
A
#
# COMPACT_ATOMS: atom_id res chain seq x y z
N PRO A 1 6.97 38.58 -27.71
CA PRO A 1 5.79 37.68 -27.55
C PRO A 1 4.49 38.41 -27.89
N GLN A 2 3.52 37.73 -28.52
CA GLN A 2 2.18 38.27 -28.82
C GLN A 2 1.10 37.84 -27.82
N ALA A 3 1.44 37.02 -26.83
CA ALA A 3 0.50 36.51 -25.84
C ALA A 3 0.46 37.41 -24.60
N ASP A 4 -0.69 37.53 -23.94
CA ASP A 4 -0.86 38.30 -22.70
C ASP A 4 -0.75 37.42 -21.45
N ALA A 5 -0.84 36.09 -21.63
CA ALA A 5 -0.66 35.10 -20.58
C ALA A 5 0.15 33.90 -21.07
N LEU A 6 0.91 33.28 -20.17
CA LEU A 6 1.70 32.08 -20.38
C LEU A 6 1.34 31.04 -19.30
N VAL A 7 1.03 29.82 -19.71
CA VAL A 7 0.91 28.68 -18.78
C VAL A 7 2.12 27.78 -18.98
N VAL A 8 2.87 27.53 -17.91
CA VAL A 8 4.11 26.76 -17.95
C VAL A 8 3.90 25.44 -17.20
N ALA A 9 4.01 24.33 -17.94
CA ALA A 9 3.70 22.99 -17.44
C ALA A 9 4.58 21.93 -18.13
N THR A 10 5.89 22.16 -18.16
CA THR A 10 6.82 21.24 -18.85
C THR A 10 7.37 20.19 -17.89
N GLY A 11 7.95 19.12 -18.44
CA GLY A 11 8.67 18.10 -17.66
C GLY A 11 10.14 18.45 -17.37
N SER A 12 10.56 19.70 -17.57
CA SER A 12 11.94 20.12 -17.34
C SER A 12 12.30 20.07 -15.86
N LEU A 13 13.52 19.64 -15.55
CA LEU A 13 14.08 19.67 -14.20
C LEU A 13 14.70 21.02 -13.83
N GLN A 14 14.81 21.94 -14.79
CA GLN A 14 15.38 23.28 -14.64
C GLN A 14 14.39 24.33 -15.16
N PRO A 15 14.43 25.57 -14.64
CA PRO A 15 13.59 26.64 -15.17
C PRO A 15 13.80 26.83 -16.68
N VAL A 16 12.70 26.84 -17.43
CA VAL A 16 12.67 27.03 -18.88
C VAL A 16 12.35 28.46 -19.27
N ILE A 17 11.72 29.22 -18.37
CA ILE A 17 11.49 30.66 -18.52
C ILE A 17 12.50 31.40 -17.65
N THR A 18 13.32 32.23 -18.28
CA THR A 18 14.36 33.03 -17.61
C THR A 18 14.23 34.50 -17.92
N ALA A 19 14.79 35.38 -17.07
CA ALA A 19 14.74 36.82 -17.31
C ALA A 19 15.42 37.17 -18.64
N ALA A 20 16.53 36.51 -18.97
CA ALA A 20 17.21 36.67 -20.25
C ALA A 20 16.32 36.31 -21.46
N ALA A 21 15.49 35.26 -21.35
CA ALA A 21 14.53 34.89 -22.38
C ALA A 21 13.40 35.94 -22.53
N LEU A 22 13.09 36.67 -21.46
CA LEU A 22 12.04 37.69 -21.41
C LEU A 22 12.55 39.12 -21.67
N GLN A 23 13.85 39.39 -21.62
CA GLN A 23 14.41 40.74 -21.77
C GLN A 23 14.04 41.42 -23.09
N HIS A 24 13.98 40.68 -24.20
CA HIS A 24 13.61 41.21 -25.51
C HIS A 24 12.10 41.43 -25.67
N ALA A 25 11.33 41.16 -24.62
CA ALA A 25 9.89 41.17 -24.60
C ALA A 25 9.29 42.26 -23.70
N GLU A 26 10.10 43.19 -23.18
CA GLU A 26 9.61 44.29 -22.34
C GLU A 26 8.44 45.01 -23.01
N ARG A 27 7.39 45.26 -22.22
CA ARG A 27 6.07 45.60 -22.72
C ARG A 27 5.34 46.49 -21.74
N GLU A 28 4.51 47.38 -22.31
CA GLU A 28 3.68 48.31 -21.54
C GLU A 28 2.56 47.61 -20.76
N ALA A 29 2.05 46.49 -21.29
CA ALA A 29 1.03 45.67 -20.64
C ALA A 29 1.67 44.49 -19.88
N PRO A 30 1.18 44.15 -18.67
CA PRO A 30 1.74 43.05 -17.89
C PRO A 30 1.53 41.69 -18.57
N LEU A 31 2.48 40.77 -18.40
CA LEU A 31 2.39 39.37 -18.82
C LEU A 31 2.03 38.51 -17.61
N LEU A 32 0.86 37.85 -17.64
CA LEU A 32 0.52 36.84 -16.64
C LEU A 32 1.32 35.56 -16.91
N VAL A 33 2.06 35.06 -15.94
CA VAL A 33 2.77 33.78 -16.02
C VAL A 33 2.24 32.85 -14.95
N LEU A 34 1.56 31.80 -15.37
CA LEU A 34 1.01 30.76 -14.51
C LEU A 34 1.89 29.51 -14.58
N ASP A 35 2.70 29.30 -13.55
CA ASP A 35 3.62 28.17 -13.42
C ASP A 35 2.98 27.04 -12.61
N ILE A 36 2.45 26.04 -13.34
CA ILE A 36 1.85 24.83 -12.76
C ILE A 36 2.78 23.62 -12.86
N GLY A 37 4.07 23.84 -13.20
CA GLY A 37 5.06 22.78 -13.31
C GLY A 37 5.73 22.46 -11.97
N ILE A 38 6.08 21.19 -11.79
CA ILE A 38 6.86 20.71 -10.63
C ILE A 38 8.01 19.87 -11.18
N PRO A 39 9.29 20.26 -10.97
CA PRO A 39 9.79 21.41 -10.20
C PRO A 39 9.47 22.78 -10.84
N ARG A 40 9.73 23.90 -10.15
CA ARG A 40 9.46 25.27 -10.63
C ARG A 40 10.06 25.50 -12.03
N GLN A 41 9.26 26.05 -12.95
CA GLN A 41 9.62 26.19 -14.36
C GLN A 41 10.02 27.62 -14.75
N VAL A 42 9.71 28.60 -13.92
CA VAL A 42 10.10 30.00 -14.09
C VAL A 42 11.21 30.33 -13.10
N SER A 43 12.31 30.90 -13.57
CA SER A 43 13.41 31.29 -12.69
C SER A 43 13.02 32.50 -11.83
N GLU A 44 13.67 32.63 -10.68
CA GLU A 44 13.33 33.67 -9.69
C GLU A 44 13.44 35.08 -10.28
N ASP A 45 14.53 35.36 -11.00
CA ASP A 45 14.78 36.63 -11.69
C ASP A 45 13.72 36.95 -12.77
N ALA A 46 13.11 35.94 -13.39
CA ALA A 46 12.04 36.14 -14.38
C ALA A 46 10.71 36.51 -13.72
N GLY A 47 10.42 35.95 -12.54
CA GLY A 47 9.22 36.25 -11.76
C GLY A 47 9.24 37.62 -11.07
N GLU A 48 10.43 38.19 -10.86
CA GLU A 48 10.62 39.51 -10.24
C GLU A 48 10.55 40.69 -11.23
N LEU A 49 10.43 40.42 -12.53
CA LEU A 49 10.29 41.47 -13.54
C LEU A 49 9.00 42.27 -13.29
N GLY A 50 9.10 43.59 -13.19
CA GLY A 50 7.98 44.46 -12.79
C GLY A 50 6.77 44.45 -13.74
N TRP A 51 6.92 43.93 -14.96
CA TRP A 51 5.84 43.74 -15.94
C TRP A 51 5.38 42.27 -16.03
N VAL A 52 5.86 41.38 -15.17
CA VAL A 52 5.43 39.97 -15.07
C VAL A 52 4.55 39.81 -13.84
N GLU A 53 3.31 39.37 -14.05
CA GLU A 53 2.46 38.90 -12.96
C GLU A 53 2.65 37.39 -12.82
N TYR A 54 3.51 36.98 -11.89
CA TYR A 54 3.78 35.57 -11.63
C TYR A 54 2.75 34.98 -10.66
N ARG A 55 2.23 33.80 -11.02
CA ARG A 55 1.40 32.93 -10.18
C ARG A 55 1.91 31.50 -10.30
N ASN A 56 1.95 30.77 -9.21
CA ASN A 56 2.30 29.35 -9.19
C ASN A 56 1.10 28.46 -8.82
N LEU A 57 1.33 27.16 -8.73
CA LEU A 57 0.29 26.20 -8.31
C LEU A 57 -0.27 26.47 -6.91
N ASP A 58 0.57 26.92 -5.96
CA ASP A 58 0.13 27.22 -4.59
C ASP A 58 -0.86 28.39 -4.56
N ASP A 59 -0.61 29.42 -5.37
CA ASP A 59 -1.51 30.57 -5.53
C ASP A 59 -2.89 30.17 -6.10
N LEU A 60 -2.96 29.09 -6.88
CA LEU A 60 -4.21 28.56 -7.41
C LEU A 60 -5.01 27.76 -6.38
N ILE A 61 -4.34 27.09 -5.45
CA ILE A 61 -4.98 26.25 -4.43
C ILE A 61 -5.75 27.11 -3.40
N GLU A 62 -5.32 28.35 -3.18
CA GLU A 62 -6.01 29.29 -2.30
C GLU A 62 -7.36 29.78 -2.86
N LEU A 63 -7.62 29.57 -4.16
CA LEU A 63 -8.93 29.84 -4.76
C LEU A 63 -9.93 28.79 -4.26
N LYS A 64 -10.72 29.18 -3.26
CA LYS A 64 -11.72 28.30 -2.64
C LYS A 64 -12.63 27.66 -3.69
N PRO A 65 -12.87 26.35 -3.60
CA PRO A 65 -13.84 25.70 -4.47
C PRO A 65 -15.24 26.27 -4.28
N GLN A 66 -16.02 26.30 -5.37
CA GLN A 66 -17.41 26.78 -5.32
C GLN A 66 -18.28 25.79 -4.53
N ASN A 67 -19.26 26.32 -3.79
CA ASN A 67 -20.21 25.51 -3.02
C ASN A 67 -20.90 24.47 -3.94
N GLY A 68 -20.53 23.20 -3.79
CA GLY A 68 -20.95 22.08 -4.65
C GLY A 68 -19.96 20.91 -4.61
N GLU A 69 -18.69 21.18 -4.29
CA GLU A 69 -17.64 20.15 -4.21
C GLU A 69 -17.65 19.36 -2.89
N LEU A 70 -18.21 19.91 -1.82
CA LEU A 70 -18.27 19.27 -0.49
C LEU A 70 -19.09 17.98 -0.49
N GLU A 71 -20.28 17.97 -1.08
CA GLU A 71 -21.14 16.78 -1.09
C GLU A 71 -20.54 15.65 -1.95
N LEU A 72 -19.90 16.01 -3.06
CA LEU A 72 -19.15 15.07 -3.89
C LEU A 72 -17.94 14.50 -3.12
N ALA A 73 -17.19 15.34 -2.42
CA ALA A 73 -16.06 14.94 -1.59
C ALA A 73 -16.48 13.95 -0.49
N GLU A 74 -17.54 14.26 0.26
CA GLU A 74 -18.08 13.37 1.30
C GLU A 74 -18.52 12.02 0.71
N ARG A 75 -19.11 12.01 -0.48
CA ARG A 75 -19.49 10.75 -1.15
C ARG A 75 -18.26 9.95 -1.55
N MET A 76 -17.23 10.59 -2.10
CA MET A 76 -15.98 9.93 -2.47
C MET A 76 -15.23 9.40 -1.26
N GLU A 77 -15.21 10.14 -0.14
CA GLU A 77 -14.62 9.68 1.12
C GLU A 77 -15.27 8.39 1.62
N ARG A 78 -16.61 8.31 1.60
CA ARG A 78 -17.33 7.07 1.98
C ARG A 78 -16.99 5.90 1.07
N GLU A 79 -16.83 6.14 -0.23
CA GLU A 79 -16.47 5.10 -1.19
C GLU A 79 -15.03 4.60 -0.99
N ILE A 80 -14.09 5.52 -0.73
CA ILE A 80 -12.70 5.21 -0.38
C ILE A 80 -12.64 4.41 0.92
N GLU A 81 -13.38 4.83 1.95
CA GLU A 81 -13.40 4.13 3.24
C GLU A 81 -13.91 2.69 3.09
N ALA A 82 -14.95 2.49 2.28
CA ALA A 82 -15.46 1.16 1.97
C ALA A 82 -14.43 0.28 1.24
N GLU A 83 -13.68 0.85 0.28
CA GLU A 83 -12.60 0.12 -0.40
C GLU A 83 -11.41 -0.17 0.52
N VAL A 84 -11.05 0.76 1.40
CA VAL A 84 -10.00 0.53 2.41
C VAL A 84 -10.40 -0.62 3.33
N GLY A 85 -11.66 -0.70 3.75
CA GLY A 85 -12.19 -1.83 4.52
C GLY A 85 -12.06 -3.15 3.78
N ARG A 86 -12.46 -3.20 2.50
CA ARG A 86 -12.30 -4.40 1.65
C ARG A 86 -10.84 -4.80 1.50
N PHE A 87 -9.95 -3.85 1.26
CA PHE A 87 -8.53 -4.11 1.09
C PHE A 87 -7.87 -4.63 2.37
N LYS A 88 -8.22 -4.06 3.54
CA LYS A 88 -7.76 -4.58 4.84
C LYS A 88 -8.18 -6.04 5.03
N ARG A 89 -9.42 -6.39 4.68
CA ARG A 89 -9.91 -7.78 4.73
C ARG A 89 -9.06 -8.70 3.85
N PHE A 90 -8.87 -8.32 2.60
CA PHE A 90 -8.04 -9.05 1.65
C PHE A 90 -6.61 -9.31 2.17
N CYS A 91 -5.97 -8.31 2.79
CA CYS A 91 -4.62 -8.47 3.35
C CYS A 91 -4.59 -9.47 4.51
N ILE A 92 -5.58 -9.43 5.41
CA ILE A 92 -5.64 -10.32 6.57
C ILE A 92 -5.90 -11.77 6.14
N GLU A 93 -6.88 -11.99 5.27
CA GLU A 93 -7.20 -13.33 4.75
C GLU A 93 -5.97 -13.98 4.10
N ARG A 94 -5.23 -13.23 3.29
CA ARG A 94 -4.02 -13.74 2.61
C ARG A 94 -2.92 -14.15 3.60
N ASN A 95 -2.71 -13.38 4.66
CA ASN A 95 -1.73 -13.72 5.69
C ASN A 95 -2.11 -15.00 6.44
N ILE A 96 -3.40 -15.23 6.65
CA ILE A 96 -3.87 -16.38 7.43
C ILE A 96 -3.86 -17.66 6.59
N VAL A 97 -4.18 -17.58 5.31
CA VAL A 97 -3.96 -18.69 4.37
C VAL A 97 -2.50 -19.14 4.40
N SER A 98 -1.54 -18.20 4.36
CA SER A 98 -0.11 -18.52 4.45
C SER A 98 0.25 -19.19 5.79
N LEU A 99 -0.31 -18.71 6.91
CA LEU A 99 -0.07 -19.31 8.23
C LEU A 99 -0.63 -20.75 8.31
N LEU A 100 -1.80 -20.98 7.72
CA LEU A 100 -2.45 -22.28 7.67
C LEU A 100 -1.60 -23.28 6.87
N GLU A 101 -1.13 -22.87 5.68
CA GLU A 101 -0.24 -23.68 4.83
C GLU A 101 1.06 -24.05 5.56
N ASP A 102 1.70 -23.09 6.23
CA ASP A 102 2.92 -23.35 6.99
C ASP A 102 2.69 -24.29 8.17
N THR A 103 1.55 -24.17 8.84
CA THR A 103 1.17 -25.06 9.95
C THR A 103 0.88 -26.48 9.46
N GLN A 104 0.18 -26.63 8.33
CA GLN A 104 -0.05 -27.93 7.68
C GLN A 104 1.27 -28.58 7.26
N ARG A 105 2.17 -27.82 6.64
CA ARG A 105 3.51 -28.30 6.25
C ARG A 105 4.29 -28.81 7.46
N ARG A 106 4.31 -28.05 8.56
CA ARG A 106 4.99 -28.46 9.80
C ARG A 106 4.40 -29.75 10.37
N ARG A 107 3.07 -29.91 10.35
CA ARG A 107 2.40 -31.15 10.79
C ARG A 107 2.85 -32.34 9.95
N GLU A 108 2.93 -32.19 8.64
CA GLU A 108 3.39 -33.26 7.73
C GLU A 108 4.83 -33.65 8.01
N THR A 109 5.73 -32.68 8.20
CA THR A 109 7.12 -32.92 8.63
C THR A 109 7.17 -33.71 9.94
N PHE A 110 6.33 -33.37 10.93
CA PHE A 110 6.27 -34.12 12.18
C PHE A 110 5.83 -35.57 11.97
N ILE A 111 4.76 -35.79 11.22
CA ILE A 111 4.17 -37.12 11.01
C ILE A 111 5.09 -38.03 10.21
N HIS A 112 5.76 -37.51 9.18
CA HIS A 112 6.47 -38.34 8.20
C HIS A 112 7.98 -38.38 8.39
N GLU A 113 8.57 -37.42 9.10
CA GLU A 113 10.03 -37.34 9.25
C GLU A 113 10.45 -37.41 10.72
N LEU A 114 9.95 -36.50 11.56
CA LEU A 114 10.45 -36.37 12.93
C LEU A 114 10.00 -37.51 13.84
N ILE A 115 8.72 -37.90 13.81
CA ILE A 115 8.21 -38.97 14.67
C ILE A 115 8.89 -40.32 14.35
N PRO A 116 8.97 -40.76 13.08
CA PRO A 116 9.70 -41.98 12.74
C PRO A 116 11.16 -41.93 13.19
N ALA A 117 11.87 -40.82 12.96
CA ALA A 117 13.26 -40.65 13.37
C ALA A 117 13.45 -40.71 14.90
N ILE A 118 12.54 -40.11 15.67
CA ILE A 118 12.54 -40.17 17.15
C ILE A 118 12.29 -41.61 17.62
N VAL A 119 11.32 -42.31 17.02
CA VAL A 119 11.00 -43.69 17.39
C VAL A 119 12.18 -44.62 17.10
N GLU A 120 12.81 -44.47 15.93
CA GLU A 120 13.96 -45.28 15.54
C GLU A 120 15.19 -45.03 16.44
N SER A 121 15.45 -43.78 16.81
CA SER A 121 16.62 -43.43 17.63
C SER A 121 16.43 -43.70 19.12
N GLU A 122 15.36 -43.17 19.72
CA GLU A 122 15.15 -43.18 21.18
C GLU A 122 14.49 -44.46 21.69
N PHE A 123 13.83 -45.23 20.81
CA PHE A 123 13.12 -46.46 21.18
C PHE A 123 13.68 -47.70 20.47
N SER A 124 14.95 -47.65 20.06
CA SER A 124 15.66 -48.73 19.36
C SER A 124 15.73 -50.06 20.12
N GLU A 125 15.62 -50.04 21.45
CA GLU A 125 15.63 -51.23 22.31
C GLU A 125 14.30 -52.02 22.29
N LEU A 126 13.21 -51.42 21.82
CA LEU A 126 11.90 -52.06 21.75
C LEU A 126 11.78 -52.96 20.50
N ASP A 127 10.89 -53.95 20.57
CA ASP A 127 10.54 -54.72 19.38
C ASP A 127 9.80 -53.85 18.34
N GLU A 128 9.85 -54.27 17.07
CA GLU A 128 9.24 -53.53 15.96
C GLU A 128 7.73 -53.28 16.16
N ARG A 129 7.05 -54.16 16.91
CA ARG A 129 5.61 -54.03 17.16
C ARG A 129 5.33 -52.90 18.14
N SER A 130 6.10 -52.83 19.23
CA SER A 130 6.03 -51.77 20.22
C SER A 130 6.44 -50.42 19.64
N GLN A 131 7.48 -50.36 18.82
CA GLN A 131 7.87 -49.15 18.09
C GLN A 131 6.73 -48.62 17.22
N LYS A 132 6.13 -49.47 16.37
CA LYS A 132 4.98 -49.09 15.54
C LYS A 132 3.76 -48.63 16.34
N GLN A 133 3.51 -49.24 17.51
CA GLN A 133 2.42 -48.81 18.40
C GLN A 133 2.66 -47.42 18.97
N ILE A 134 3.89 -47.12 19.38
CA ILE A 134 4.27 -45.80 19.91
C ILE A 134 4.19 -44.75 18.80
N GLU A 135 4.79 -45.03 17.64
CA GLU A 135 4.74 -44.16 16.46
C GLU A 135 3.30 -43.81 16.08
N GLY A 136 2.44 -44.83 15.94
CA GLY A 136 1.03 -44.63 15.60
C GLY A 136 0.29 -43.76 16.64
N ARG A 137 0.60 -43.92 17.93
CA ARG A 137 -0.02 -43.13 19.00
C ARG A 137 0.46 -41.68 18.99
N MET A 138 1.75 -41.44 18.75
CA MET A 138 2.31 -40.09 18.60
C MET A 138 1.71 -39.37 17.39
N ILE A 139 1.59 -40.05 16.24
CA ILE A 139 0.95 -39.52 15.03
C ILE A 139 -0.51 -39.16 15.33
N GLN A 140 -1.25 -40.03 16.04
CA GLN A 140 -2.64 -39.76 16.40
C GLN A 140 -2.77 -38.51 17.29
N LEU A 141 -1.92 -38.35 18.30
CA LEU A 141 -1.92 -37.17 19.18
C LEU A 141 -1.66 -35.88 18.41
N ILE A 142 -0.66 -35.87 17.51
CA ILE A 142 -0.36 -34.70 16.68
C ILE A 142 -1.52 -34.38 15.74
N ARG A 143 -2.16 -35.39 15.15
CA ARG A 143 -3.35 -35.19 14.30
C ARG A 143 -4.50 -34.56 15.08
N GLU A 144 -4.82 -35.11 16.25
CA GLU A 144 -5.90 -34.62 17.10
C GLU A 144 -5.66 -33.17 17.56
N TYR A 145 -4.46 -32.88 18.07
CA TYR A 145 -4.07 -31.53 18.49
C TYR A 145 -4.12 -30.53 17.34
N SER A 146 -3.58 -30.91 16.18
CA SER A 146 -3.53 -30.04 15.01
C SER A 146 -4.93 -29.74 14.49
N SER A 147 -5.80 -30.74 14.38
CA SER A 147 -7.19 -30.54 13.93
C SER A 147 -7.94 -29.55 14.84
N ASN A 148 -7.88 -29.75 16.16
CA ASN A 148 -8.53 -28.83 17.10
C ASN A 148 -7.97 -27.39 17.01
N SER A 149 -6.66 -27.26 16.76
CA SER A 149 -6.02 -25.95 16.59
C SER A 149 -6.46 -25.26 15.29
N PHE A 150 -6.63 -26.03 14.20
CA PHE A 150 -7.14 -25.50 12.93
C PHE A 150 -8.58 -25.02 13.05
N ASP A 151 -9.45 -25.81 13.69
CA ASP A 151 -10.84 -25.42 13.92
C ASP A 151 -10.92 -24.13 14.76
N SER A 152 -10.09 -24.03 15.80
CA SER A 152 -10.03 -22.82 16.65
C SER A 152 -9.58 -21.56 15.89
N ILE A 153 -8.64 -21.69 14.93
CA ILE A 153 -8.19 -20.57 14.09
C ILE A 153 -9.29 -20.14 13.12
N HIS A 154 -10.02 -21.10 12.54
CA HIS A 154 -11.15 -20.82 11.67
C HIS A 154 -12.29 -20.11 12.43
N ASP A 155 -12.64 -20.61 13.62
CA ASP A 155 -13.66 -20.00 14.46
C ASP A 155 -13.27 -18.58 14.91
N ALA A 156 -11.99 -18.36 15.26
CA ALA A 156 -11.50 -17.03 15.62
C ALA A 156 -11.60 -16.05 14.46
N LEU A 157 -11.40 -16.52 13.23
CA LEU A 157 -11.55 -15.72 12.02
C LEU A 157 -13.00 -15.33 11.74
N ASP A 158 -13.89 -16.30 11.77
CA ASP A 158 -15.32 -16.06 11.53
C ASP A 158 -15.89 -15.07 12.56
N ASN A 159 -15.46 -15.19 13.82
CA ASN A 159 -15.84 -14.26 14.89
C ASN A 159 -15.23 -12.86 14.70
N TYR A 160 -13.96 -12.77 14.30
CA TYR A 160 -13.32 -11.48 14.02
C TYR A 160 -14.08 -10.71 12.94
N TRP A 161 -14.44 -11.39 11.84
CA TRP A 161 -15.20 -10.76 10.75
C TRP A 161 -16.65 -10.44 11.10
N SER A 162 -17.27 -11.22 11.98
CA SER A 162 -18.65 -10.97 12.42
C SER A 162 -18.79 -9.81 13.42
N SER A 163 -17.67 -9.36 14.00
CA SER A 163 -17.62 -8.30 15.02
C SER A 163 -17.18 -6.92 14.50
N MET A 164 -16.81 -6.83 13.22
CA MET A 164 -16.51 -5.58 12.49
C MET A 164 -17.67 -5.18 11.58
#